data_AF-A0A0F7PAR9-F1
#
_entry.id   AF-A0A0F7PAR9-F1
#
_cell.length_a   1.000
_cell.length_b   1.000
_cell.length_c   1.000
_cell.angle_alpha   90.00
_cell.angle_beta   90.00
_cell.angle_gamma   90.00
#
_symmetry.space_group_name_H-M   'P 1'
#
loop_
_entity.id
_entity.type
_entity.pdbx_description
1 polymer ?
#
loop_
_entity_poly.entity_id
_entity_poly.type
_entity_poly.pdbx_seq_one_letter_code
_entity_poly.pdbx_strand_id
1 'polypeptide(L)'
;MTNSFLFGIGFRSKTPSFDPDQEIELMVTGKTDEGYIARVGDSILHIEDAPGGAVDTRIRARVIDFDDETHRGTARYIETIGESSF
;
A
#
# COMPACT_ATOMS: atom_id res chain seq x y z
N MET A 1 23.98 0.29 4.79
CA MET A 1 23.05 -0.11 5.86
C MET A 1 21.80 0.74 5.70
N THR A 2 20.78 0.28 4.98
CA THR A 2 19.52 1.03 4.88
C THR A 2 18.53 0.38 5.83
N ASN A 3 18.53 0.90 7.06
CA ASN A 3 17.65 0.49 8.13
C ASN A 3 16.34 1.28 7.98
N SER A 4 15.50 0.94 6.99
CA SER A 4 14.19 1.60 6.83
C SER A 4 13.16 0.89 7.69
N PHE A 5 13.12 1.27 8.97
CA PHE A 5 12.03 0.93 9.87
C PHE A 5 11.12 2.15 9.96
N LEU A 6 9.95 2.05 9.35
CA LEU A 6 8.87 3.02 9.45
C LEU A 6 7.58 2.33 9.87
N PHE A 7 7.68 1.60 10.99
CA PHE A 7 6.53 1.38 11.85
C PHE A 7 6.07 2.75 12.36
N GLY A 8 5.02 3.29 11.75
CA GLY A 8 4.43 4.54 12.19
C GLY A 8 4.08 5.41 11.00
N ILE A 9 2.81 5.30 10.61
CA ILE A 9 2.11 6.28 9.79
C ILE A 9 2.34 7.68 10.39
N GLY A 10 3.36 8.38 9.90
CA GLY A 10 3.65 9.78 10.21
C GLY A 10 2.77 10.69 9.38
N PHE A 11 1.47 10.71 9.63
CA PHE A 11 0.53 11.59 8.92
C PHE A 11 0.78 13.06 9.28
N ARG A 12 1.57 13.75 8.45
CA ARG A 12 1.45 15.20 8.22
C ARG A 12 1.62 15.61 6.76
N SER A 13 2.07 14.72 5.88
CA SER A 13 2.08 14.97 4.43
C SER A 13 0.79 14.45 3.81
N LYS A 14 0.12 15.30 3.01
CA LYS A 14 -1.06 14.90 2.23
C LYS A 14 -0.73 13.83 1.19
N THR A 15 0.50 13.88 0.68
CA THR A 15 1.05 13.01 -0.35
C THR A 15 2.31 12.30 0.18
N PRO A 16 2.18 11.08 0.73
CA PRO A 16 3.35 10.29 1.09
C PRO A 16 4.10 9.80 -0.15
N SER A 17 5.42 9.82 -0.07
CA SER A 17 6.37 9.22 -1.01
C SER A 17 6.80 7.84 -0.50
N PHE A 18 7.12 6.92 -1.41
CA PHE A 18 7.54 5.56 -1.05
C PHE A 18 8.81 5.16 -1.81
N ASP A 19 9.75 4.53 -1.11
CA ASP A 19 10.94 3.96 -1.71
C ASP A 19 10.65 2.58 -2.31
N PRO A 20 11.34 2.18 -3.39
CA PRO A 20 11.29 0.81 -3.88
C PRO A 20 11.81 -0.16 -2.80
N ASP A 21 11.24 -1.35 -2.76
CA ASP A 21 11.47 -2.39 -1.76
C ASP A 21 11.01 -2.06 -0.33
N GLN A 22 10.36 -0.92 -0.12
CA GLN A 22 9.80 -0.55 1.17
C GLN A 22 8.56 -1.40 1.48
N GLU A 23 8.55 -2.02 2.64
CA GLU A 23 7.36 -2.69 3.17
C GLU A 23 6.47 -1.70 3.91
N ILE A 24 5.20 -1.67 3.53
CA ILE A 24 4.21 -0.75 4.07
C ILE A 24 2.92 -1.50 4.43
N GLU A 25 2.23 -0.98 5.43
CA GLU A 25 0.93 -1.47 5.87
C GLU A 25 -0.14 -0.49 5.41
N LEU A 26 -1.12 -0.99 4.65
CA LEU A 26 -2.16 -0.17 4.05
C LEU A 26 -3.50 -0.91 4.02
N MET A 27 -4.57 -0.14 3.81
CA MET A 27 -5.91 -0.70 3.66
C MET A 27 -6.29 -0.72 2.18
N VAL A 28 -6.77 -1.87 1.71
CA VAL A 28 -7.27 -1.99 0.35
C VAL A 28 -8.63 -1.32 0.29
N THR A 29 -8.71 -0.24 -0.48
CA THR A 29 -9.92 0.58 -0.58
C THR A 29 -10.85 0.13 -1.70
N GLY A 30 -10.37 -0.70 -2.62
CA GLY A 30 -11.19 -1.15 -3.73
C GLY A 30 -10.49 -2.11 -4.67
N LYS A 31 -11.22 -2.44 -5.73
CA LYS A 31 -10.74 -3.24 -6.85
C LYS A 31 -11.11 -2.53 -8.15
N THR A 32 -10.20 -2.58 -9.11
CA THR A 32 -10.34 -2.11 -10.49
C THR A 32 -10.23 -3.30 -11.44
N ASP A 33 -10.46 -3.10 -12.74
CA ASP A 33 -10.20 -4.12 -13.76
C ASP A 33 -8.74 -4.57 -13.80
N GLU A 34 -7.81 -3.70 -13.38
CA GLU A 34 -6.36 -3.96 -13.36
C GLU A 34 -5.87 -4.65 -12.08
N GLY A 35 -6.71 -4.78 -11.05
CA GLY A 35 -6.34 -5.40 -9.78
C GLY A 35 -6.85 -4.65 -8.56
N TYR A 36 -6.24 -4.90 -7.40
CA TYR A 36 -6.61 -4.25 -6.14
C TYR A 36 -5.94 -2.90 -6.00
N ILE A 37 -6.64 -1.94 -5.37
CA ILE A 37 -6.09 -0.60 -5.12
C ILE A 37 -6.16 -0.24 -3.64
N ALA A 38 -5.09 0.35 -3.17
CA ALA A 38 -4.96 0.92 -1.85
C ALA A 38 -4.70 2.43 -1.92
N ARG A 39 -5.30 3.18 -1.01
CA ARG A 39 -5.08 4.63 -0.91
C ARG A 39 -4.42 4.97 0.41
N VAL A 40 -3.37 5.78 0.33
CA VAL A 40 -2.62 6.27 1.49
C VAL A 40 -2.50 7.79 1.35
N GLY A 41 -3.31 8.53 2.10
CA GLY A 41 -3.48 9.97 1.84
C GLY A 41 -4.10 10.18 0.46
N ASP A 42 -3.45 11.01 -0.37
CA ASP A 42 -3.81 11.25 -1.76
C ASP A 42 -3.14 10.27 -2.75
N SER A 43 -2.18 9.45 -2.29
CA SER A 43 -1.43 8.50 -3.13
C SER A 43 -2.22 7.21 -3.40
N ILE A 44 -2.08 6.65 -4.60
CA ILE A 44 -2.75 5.41 -5.04
C ILE A 44 -1.71 4.33 -5.31
N LEU A 45 -1.88 3.16 -4.71
CA LEU A 45 -1.03 1.99 -4.91
C LEU A 45 -1.82 0.84 -5.50
N HIS A 46 -1.35 0.31 -6.63
CA HIS A 46 -1.86 -0.91 -7.23
C HIS A 46 -1.22 -2.12 -6.56
N ILE A 47 -2.06 -3.05 -6.08
CA ILE A 47 -1.61 -4.22 -5.34
C ILE A 47 -1.65 -5.45 -6.26
N GLU A 48 -0.46 -5.95 -6.59
CA GLU A 48 -0.28 -7.21 -7.32
C GLU A 48 -0.41 -8.42 -6.38
N ASP A 49 -0.85 -9.55 -6.94
CA ASP A 49 -0.95 -10.85 -6.26
C ASP A 49 -1.85 -10.89 -5.01
N ALA A 50 -2.69 -9.86 -4.80
CA ALA A 50 -3.61 -9.85 -3.66
C ALA A 50 -4.71 -10.93 -3.81
N PRO A 51 -5.03 -11.67 -2.73
CA PRO A 51 -6.05 -12.70 -2.77
C PRO A 51 -7.45 -12.11 -3.05
N GLY A 52 -8.30 -12.94 -3.65
CA GLY A 52 -9.70 -12.60 -3.88
C GLY A 52 -10.40 -12.24 -2.57
N GLY A 53 -11.01 -11.05 -2.52
CA GLY A 53 -11.71 -10.55 -1.33
C GLY A 53 -10.90 -9.63 -0.43
N ALA A 54 -9.71 -9.19 -0.84
CA ALA A 54 -8.89 -8.28 -0.05
C ALA A 54 -9.48 -6.86 0.15
N VAL A 55 -10.61 -6.50 -0.48
CA VAL A 55 -11.25 -5.17 -0.28
C VAL A 55 -11.66 -5.02 1.18
N ASP A 56 -11.45 -3.82 1.73
CA ASP A 56 -11.72 -3.49 3.14
C ASP A 56 -10.83 -4.22 4.16
N THR A 57 -9.75 -4.86 3.70
CA THR A 57 -8.79 -5.52 4.59
C THR A 57 -7.51 -4.70 4.73
N ARG A 58 -6.83 -4.87 5.88
CA ARG A 58 -5.50 -4.31 6.09
C ARG A 58 -4.46 -5.34 5.70
N ILE A 59 -3.61 -4.97 4.75
CA ILE A 59 -2.54 -5.83 4.22
C ILE A 59 -1.18 -5.16 4.43
N ARG A 60 -0.13 -5.98 4.45
CA ARG A 60 1.24 -5.56 4.23
C ARG A 60 1.58 -5.82 2.77
N ALA A 61 2.16 -4.82 2.14
CA ALA A 61 2.61 -4.88 0.77
C ALA A 61 4.01 -4.28 0.66
N ARG A 62 4.81 -4.78 -0.29
CA ARG A 62 6.12 -4.23 -0.63
C ARG A 62 6.02 -3.39 -1.87
N VAL A 63 6.44 -2.14 -1.79
CA VAL A 63 6.49 -1.23 -2.93
C VAL A 63 7.50 -1.76 -3.94
N ILE A 64 7.05 -1.91 -5.18
CA ILE A 64 7.90 -2.26 -6.32
C ILE A 64 8.45 -0.97 -6.93
N ASP A 65 7.54 -0.02 -7.18
CA ASP A 65 7.84 1.25 -7.83
C ASP A 65 6.83 2.31 -7.41
N PHE A 66 7.25 3.56 -7.32
CA PHE A 66 6.40 4.70 -7.00
C PHE A 66 6.85 5.94 -7.76
N ASP A 67 5.89 6.61 -8.38
CA ASP A 67 6.05 7.85 -9.11
C ASP A 67 5.55 9.01 -8.24
N ASP A 68 6.49 9.79 -7.71
CA ASP A 68 6.23 10.95 -6.85
C ASP A 68 5.55 12.12 -7.58
N GLU A 69 5.66 12.20 -8.91
CA GLU A 69 5.03 13.27 -9.69
C GLU A 69 3.51 13.04 -9.81
N THR A 70 3.13 11.78 -10.02
CA THR A 70 1.74 11.36 -10.20
C THR A 70 1.09 10.80 -8.94
N HIS A 71 1.88 10.57 -7.89
CA HIS A 71 1.46 9.95 -6.63
C HIS A 71 0.88 8.55 -6.81
N ARG A 72 1.42 7.81 -7.78
CA ARG A 72 0.96 6.47 -8.15
C ARG A 72 2.11 5.49 -8.01
N GLY A 73 1.82 4.30 -7.50
CA GLY A 73 2.81 3.23 -7.48
C GLY A 73 2.21 1.85 -7.54
N THR A 74 3.11 0.89 -7.55
CA THR A 74 2.80 -0.53 -7.56
C THR A 74 3.42 -1.16 -6.33
N ALA A 75 2.66 -2.02 -5.66
CA ALA A 75 3.13 -2.80 -4.54
C ALA A 75 2.70 -4.26 -4.69
N ARG A 76 3.53 -5.18 -4.22
CA ARG A 76 3.21 -6.60 -4.15
C ARG A 76 2.63 -6.95 -2.79
N TYR A 77 1.51 -7.66 -2.79
CA TYR A 77 0.94 -8.23 -1.57
C TYR A 77 1.94 -9.18 -0.89
N ILE A 78 2.08 -9.06 0.44
CA ILE A 78 2.86 -9.99 1.26
C ILE A 78 1.90 -10.83 2.12
N GLU A 79 1.12 -10.17 2.98
CA GLU A 79 0.22 -10.83 3.93
C GLU A 79 -0.92 -9.90 4.37
N THR A 80 -2.04 -10.49 4.81
CA THR A 80 -3.12 -9.76 5.47
C THR A 80 -2.81 -9.64 6.95
N ILE A 81 -2.62 -8.40 7.42
CA ILE A 81 -2.22 -8.07 8.79
C ILE A 81 -3.44 -7.96 9.71
N GLY A 82 -4.63 -7.71 9.14
CA GLY A 82 -5.87 -7.72 9.90
C GLY A 82 -7.10 -7.71 9.02
N GLU A 83 -8.03 -8.61 9.32
CA GLU A 83 -9.43 -8.47 8.93
C GLU A 83 -10.07 -7.49 9.90
N SER A 84 -10.68 -6.43 9.39
CA SER A 84 -11.56 -5.60 10.19
C SER A 84 -12.63 -6.51 10.80
N SER A 85 -12.52 -6.83 12.09
CA SER A 85 -13.59 -7.49 12.84
C SER A 85 -14.73 -6.48 12.98
N PHE A 86 -15.52 -6.32 11.91
CA PHE A 86 -16.83 -5.67 11.95
C PHE A 86 -17.92 -6.71 12.25
#